data_AF-A0A2J0HP65-F1
#
_entry.id   AF-A0A2J0HP65-F1
#
_cell.length_a   1.000
_cell.length_b   1.000
_cell.length_c   1.000
_cell.angle_alpha   90.00
_cell.angle_beta   90.00
_cell.angle_gamma   90.00
#
_symmetry.space_group_name_H-M   'P 1'
#
loop_
_entity.id
_entity.type
_entity.pdbx_description
1 polymer ?
#
loop_
_entity_poly.entity_id
_entity_poly.type
_entity_poly.pdbx_seq_one_letter_code
_entity_poly.pdbx_strand_id
1 'polypeptide(L)'
;MTKNFKVKFLVFLVLLSVFIFPLLIVSAAETTGPNLDYEPMEPIPGYGTTNDFATFVSNLYKFGIWTVGICALIMIVIGGYMYAASGGNNASMEKAKGFITDALIGLILALLAYLILYTINPELVKAKMAAAVPTTPTIPGPPAELPPAVKSACQLMKSQVPGQCADASDKLNALLDCMHKKLGDAIQISSISDNNGGVNCYQKNPTWVQCTPGSPGVPAKQTNCCFHKKGSCHYGGTSSPGKSCAVDFSNQGSSASNATIMSAASSCGAGYIEDEGDHVHVSVPGCGCDN
;
A
#
# COMPACT_ATOMS: atom_id res chain seq x y z
N MET A 1 7.44 35.00 47.33
CA MET A 1 7.00 33.73 46.71
C MET A 1 6.05 33.88 45.50
N THR A 2 5.35 35.01 45.31
CA THR A 2 4.28 35.13 44.31
C THR A 2 4.73 35.38 42.87
N LYS A 3 5.91 35.98 42.64
CA LYS A 3 6.40 36.33 41.29
C LYS A 3 6.70 35.09 40.43
N ASN A 4 7.37 34.09 40.99
CA ASN A 4 7.69 32.83 40.30
C ASN A 4 6.43 31.96 40.08
N PHE A 5 5.44 32.07 40.97
CA PHE A 5 4.17 31.37 40.81
C PHE A 5 3.36 31.94 39.65
N LYS A 6 3.28 33.27 39.52
CA LYS A 6 2.59 33.94 38.41
C LYS A 6 3.22 33.64 37.06
N VAL A 7 4.55 33.60 36.97
CA VAL A 7 5.27 33.27 35.72
C VAL A 7 5.04 31.81 35.33
N LYS A 8 5.15 30.86 36.28
CA LYS A 8 4.86 29.44 36.03
C LYS A 8 3.41 29.20 35.62
N PHE A 9 2.48 29.91 36.24
CA PHE A 9 1.06 29.84 35.92
C PHE A 9 0.74 30.41 34.53
N LEU A 10 1.40 31.50 34.13
CA LEU A 10 1.24 32.11 32.82
C LEU A 10 1.84 31.23 31.71
N VAL A 11 3.02 30.62 31.95
CA VAL A 11 3.61 29.63 31.04
C VAL A 11 2.70 28.40 30.90
N PHE A 12 2.11 27.93 32.00
CA PHE A 12 1.16 26.82 31.97
C PHE A 12 -0.11 27.15 31.15
N LEU A 13 -0.67 28.36 31.30
CA LEU A 13 -1.83 28.80 30.51
C LEU A 13 -1.52 28.93 29.01
N VAL A 14 -0.33 29.41 28.66
CA VAL A 14 0.11 29.49 27.25
C VAL A 14 0.31 28.09 26.66
N LEU A 15 0.92 27.16 27.40
CA LEU A 15 1.05 25.77 26.98
C LEU A 15 -0.31 25.08 26.84
N LEU A 16 -1.24 25.36 27.76
CA LEU A 16 -2.61 24.83 27.71
C LEU A 16 -3.39 25.39 26.52
N SER A 17 -3.25 26.68 26.19
CA SER A 17 -3.92 27.28 25.03
C SER A 17 -3.40 26.73 23.70
N VAL A 18 -2.09 26.49 23.60
CA VAL A 18 -1.49 25.85 22.41
C VAL A 18 -2.03 24.41 22.21
N PHE A 19 -2.39 23.74 23.31
CA PHE A 19 -2.93 22.38 23.30
C PHE A 19 -4.45 22.30 23.05
N ILE A 20 -5.24 23.26 23.57
CA ILE A 20 -6.71 23.26 23.45
C ILE A 20 -7.20 23.89 22.15
N PHE A 21 -6.47 24.89 21.63
CA PHE A 21 -6.85 25.62 20.41
C PHE A 21 -6.96 24.73 19.15
N PRO A 22 -6.06 23.77 18.87
CA PRO A 22 -6.24 22.87 17.73
C PRO A 22 -7.42 21.90 17.90
N LEU A 23 -7.91 21.65 19.13
CA LEU A 23 -9.06 20.77 19.38
C LEU A 23 -10.39 21.40 18.93
N LEU A 24 -10.46 22.73 18.85
CA LEU A 24 -11.69 23.47 18.51
C LEU A 24 -11.86 23.73 17.00
N ILE A 25 -10.84 23.44 16.18
CA ILE A 25 -10.82 23.77 14.74
C ILE A 25 -10.65 22.52 13.87
N VAL A 26 -10.92 21.32 14.38
CA VAL A 26 -10.91 20.11 13.52
C VAL A 26 -12.17 20.10 12.64
N SER A 27 -12.06 20.80 11.53
CA SER A 27 -12.87 20.69 10.32
C SER A 27 -11.93 20.87 9.14
N ALA A 28 -10.96 19.97 9.00
CA ALA A 28 -10.17 19.86 7.79
C ALA A 28 -10.90 18.92 6.83
N ALA A 29 -11.61 19.49 5.86
CA ALA A 29 -11.91 18.78 4.64
C ALA A 29 -10.57 18.48 3.96
N GLU A 30 -10.24 17.20 3.82
CA GLU A 30 -9.09 16.78 3.02
C GLU A 30 -9.47 16.91 1.55
N THR A 31 -9.08 18.02 0.93
CA THR A 31 -8.87 18.01 -0.51
C THR A 31 -7.59 17.22 -0.73
N THR A 32 -7.68 16.04 -1.35
CA THR A 32 -6.52 15.31 -1.88
C THR A 32 -5.71 16.29 -2.72
N GLY A 33 -4.58 16.76 -2.17
CA GLY A 33 -3.66 17.62 -2.89
C GLY A 33 -3.14 16.88 -4.14
N PRO A 34 -2.71 17.61 -5.17
CA PRO A 34 -2.12 17.00 -6.35
C PRO A 34 -0.93 16.12 -5.92
N ASN A 35 -0.82 14.92 -6.51
CA ASN A 35 0.40 14.11 -6.41
C ASN A 35 1.55 14.97 -6.97
N LEU A 36 2.49 15.34 -6.11
CA LEU A 36 3.68 16.07 -6.52
C LEU A 36 4.73 15.01 -6.83
N ASP A 37 4.95 14.76 -8.12
CA ASP A 37 6.07 13.95 -8.58
C ASP A 37 7.37 14.58 -8.07
N TYR A 38 8.08 13.84 -7.24
CA TYR A 38 9.31 14.24 -6.58
C TYR A 38 10.32 13.11 -6.71
N GLU A 39 11.43 13.37 -7.39
CA GLU A 39 12.52 12.41 -7.53
C GLU A 39 13.60 12.68 -6.46
N PRO A 40 13.74 11.84 -5.42
CA PRO A 40 14.74 12.05 -4.37
C PRO A 40 16.15 11.79 -4.91
N MET A 41 17.08 12.70 -4.61
CA MET A 41 18.50 12.55 -4.97
C MET A 41 19.21 11.43 -4.20
N GLU A 42 18.67 11.06 -3.03
CA GLU A 42 19.21 10.01 -2.17
C GLU A 42 18.04 9.27 -1.47
N PRO A 43 18.08 7.93 -1.41
CA PRO A 43 17.08 7.16 -0.67
C PRO A 43 17.24 7.29 0.85
N ILE A 44 16.14 7.23 1.58
CA ILE A 44 16.15 7.27 3.05
C ILE A 44 16.53 5.87 3.57
N PRO A 45 17.54 5.72 4.44
CA PRO A 45 17.96 4.42 4.95
C PRO A 45 16.80 3.64 5.61
N GLY A 46 16.61 2.39 5.20
CA GLY A 46 15.51 1.54 5.68
C GLY A 46 14.16 1.78 5.00
N TYR A 47 14.08 2.71 4.04
CA TYR A 47 12.91 2.98 3.22
C TYR A 47 13.31 2.90 1.73
N GLY A 48 12.44 2.37 0.88
CA GLY A 48 12.68 2.31 -0.56
C GLY A 48 12.65 3.70 -1.21
N THR A 49 12.99 3.78 -2.50
CA THR A 49 12.78 4.98 -3.30
C THR A 49 11.27 5.20 -3.53
N THR A 50 10.85 6.45 -3.52
CA THR A 50 9.47 6.85 -3.76
C THR A 50 9.46 8.13 -4.59
N ASN A 51 8.61 8.17 -5.60
CA ASN A 51 8.44 9.34 -6.46
C ASN A 51 7.33 10.29 -5.99
N ASP A 52 6.73 9.99 -4.83
CA ASP A 52 5.67 10.81 -4.22
C ASP A 52 6.26 11.62 -3.06
N PHE A 53 6.13 12.94 -3.15
CA PHE A 53 6.56 13.87 -2.10
C PHE A 53 5.92 13.56 -0.74
N ALA A 54 4.63 13.21 -0.70
CA ALA A 54 3.95 12.94 0.57
C ALA A 54 4.51 11.68 1.25
N THR A 55 4.75 10.63 0.47
CA THR A 55 5.38 9.40 0.93
C THR A 55 6.84 9.61 1.35
N PHE A 56 7.60 10.44 0.62
CA PHE A 56 8.97 10.80 0.99
C PHE A 56 9.02 11.49 2.36
N VAL A 57 8.18 12.50 2.58
CA VAL A 57 8.12 13.24 3.85
C VAL A 57 7.65 12.34 5.01
N SER A 58 6.68 11.47 4.76
CA SER A 58 6.21 10.46 5.72
C SER A 58 7.35 9.51 6.15
N ASN A 59 8.12 9.00 5.20
CA ASN A 59 9.26 8.13 5.48
C ASN A 59 10.38 8.87 6.23
N LEU A 60 10.65 10.13 5.87
CA LEU A 60 11.61 10.98 6.56
C LEU A 60 11.24 11.21 8.03
N TYR A 61 9.96 11.48 8.29
CA TYR A 61 9.45 11.65 9.64
C TYR A 61 9.63 10.37 10.48
N LYS A 62 9.24 9.21 9.96
CA LYS A 62 9.40 7.92 10.66
C LYS A 62 10.85 7.61 10.95
N PHE A 63 11.75 7.86 9.98
CA PHE A 63 13.18 7.71 10.16
C PHE A 63 13.66 8.58 11.34
N GLY A 64 13.30 9.86 11.34
CA GLY A 64 13.65 10.79 12.42
C GLY A 64 13.19 10.33 13.80
N ILE A 65 11.94 9.87 13.94
CA ILE A 65 11.39 9.41 15.23
C ILE A 65 12.16 8.21 15.78
N TRP A 66 12.47 7.21 14.94
CA TRP A 66 13.22 6.05 15.40
C TRP A 66 14.67 6.40 15.75
N THR A 67 15.32 7.28 14.98
CA THR A 67 16.66 7.80 15.30
C THR A 67 16.69 8.50 16.66
N VAL A 68 15.72 9.39 16.94
CA VAL A 68 15.62 10.06 18.24
C VAL A 68 15.44 9.03 19.37
N GLY A 69 14.62 7.99 19.15
CA GLY A 69 14.43 6.92 20.13
C GLY A 69 15.72 6.18 20.49
N ILE A 70 16.53 5.83 19.50
CA ILE A 70 17.84 5.17 19.72
C ILE A 70 18.81 6.11 20.43
N CYS A 71 18.92 7.35 19.96
CA CYS A 71 19.81 8.34 20.58
C CYS A 71 19.45 8.57 22.05
N ALA A 72 18.16 8.71 22.36
CA ALA A 72 17.68 8.86 23.73
C ALA A 72 18.03 7.64 24.60
N LEU A 73 17.84 6.42 24.07
CA LEU A 73 18.20 5.19 24.77
C LEU A 73 19.70 5.15 25.11
N ILE A 74 20.57 5.46 24.15
CA ILE A 74 22.04 5.46 24.35
C ILE A 74 22.41 6.47 25.46
N MET A 75 21.86 7.68 25.41
CA MET A 75 22.17 8.72 26.39
C MET A 75 21.67 8.37 27.79
N ILE A 76 20.51 7.71 27.91
CA ILE A 76 20.01 7.20 29.19
C ILE A 76 20.92 6.10 29.73
N VAL A 77 21.40 5.18 28.89
CA VAL A 77 22.33 4.11 29.31
C VAL A 77 23.66 4.70 29.78
N ILE A 78 24.23 5.65 29.05
CA ILE A 78 25.46 6.34 29.44
C ILE A 78 25.28 7.08 30.77
N GLY A 79 24.18 7.84 30.90
CA GLY A 79 23.84 8.54 32.14
C GLY A 79 23.63 7.58 33.32
N GLY A 80 22.93 6.46 33.10
CA GLY A 80 22.70 5.43 34.11
C GLY A 80 23.99 4.77 34.58
N TYR A 81 24.88 4.41 33.64
CA TYR A 81 26.19 3.87 33.96
C TYR A 81 27.05 4.86 34.75
N MET A 82 27.13 6.12 34.29
CA MET A 82 27.85 7.18 35.00
C MET A 82 27.31 7.42 36.41
N TYR A 83 25.99 7.31 36.59
CA TYR A 83 25.36 7.44 37.89
C TYR A 83 25.77 6.29 38.82
N ALA A 84 25.72 5.05 38.34
CA ALA A 84 26.13 3.88 39.13
C ALA A 84 27.63 3.88 39.46
N ALA A 85 28.48 4.29 38.52
CA ALA A 85 29.93 4.36 38.67
C ALA A 85 30.42 5.58 39.47
N SER A 86 29.54 6.51 39.84
CA SER A 86 29.92 7.78 40.48
C SER A 86 30.45 7.66 41.91
N GLY A 87 30.24 6.52 42.58
CA GLY A 87 30.79 6.26 43.92
C GLY A 87 30.39 7.28 44.99
N GLY A 88 29.27 7.99 44.82
CA GLY A 88 28.80 9.03 45.74
C GLY A 88 29.40 10.42 45.50
N ASN A 89 30.17 10.64 44.43
CA ASN A 89 30.61 11.97 44.05
C ASN A 89 29.44 12.79 43.48
N ASN A 90 29.01 13.81 44.22
CA ASN A 90 27.89 14.68 43.85
C ASN A 90 28.03 15.32 42.46
N ALA A 91 29.23 15.76 42.05
CA ALA A 91 29.43 16.40 40.76
C ALA A 91 29.23 15.42 39.59
N SER A 92 29.74 14.20 39.73
CA SER A 92 29.55 13.14 38.72
C SER A 92 28.10 12.65 38.67
N MET A 93 27.44 12.56 39.84
CA MET A 93 26.02 12.21 39.93
C MET A 93 25.12 13.26 39.27
N GLU A 94 25.41 14.54 39.46
CA GLU A 94 24.66 15.64 38.84
C GLU A 94 24.82 15.64 37.33
N LYS A 95 26.05 15.46 36.83
CA LYS A 95 26.33 15.32 35.39
C LYS A 95 25.60 14.12 34.77
N ALA A 96 25.58 12.99 35.46
CA ALA A 96 24.86 11.79 35.03
C ALA A 96 23.35 12.03 34.94
N LYS A 97 22.77 12.71 35.93
CA LYS A 97 21.36 13.13 35.89
C LYS A 97 21.08 14.07 34.72
N GLY A 98 21.99 15.01 34.43
CA GLY A 98 21.90 15.90 33.27
C GLY A 98 21.70 15.14 31.96
N PHE A 99 22.52 14.12 31.69
CA PHE A 99 22.38 13.29 30.49
C PHE A 99 21.02 12.59 30.41
N ILE A 100 20.50 12.08 31.53
CA ILE A 100 19.19 11.42 31.58
C ILE A 100 18.07 12.45 31.36
N THR A 101 18.13 13.62 32.01
CA THR A 101 17.10 14.64 31.88
C THR A 101 17.06 15.22 30.47
N ASP A 102 18.21 15.46 29.86
CA ASP A 102 18.29 16.00 28.50
C ASP A 102 17.75 14.99 27.47
N ALA A 103 18.05 13.70 27.64
CA ALA A 103 17.49 12.63 26.82
C ALA A 103 15.96 12.53 26.97
N LEU A 104 15.44 12.63 28.19
CA LEU A 104 14.00 12.63 28.44
C LEU A 104 13.30 13.86 27.86
N ILE A 105 13.92 15.05 27.94
CA ILE A 105 13.39 16.27 27.33
C ILE A 105 13.31 16.10 25.80
N GLY A 106 14.36 15.54 25.18
CA GLY A 106 14.36 15.23 23.74
C GLY A 106 13.24 14.27 23.35
N LEU A 107 13.00 13.22 24.15
CA LEU A 107 11.93 12.27 23.91
C LEU A 107 10.54 12.89 24.07
N ILE A 108 10.34 13.72 25.10
CA ILE A 108 9.09 14.47 25.30
C ILE A 108 8.86 15.41 24.11
N LEU A 109 9.90 16.10 23.64
CA LEU A 109 9.78 17.00 22.48
C LEU A 109 9.37 16.25 21.21
N ALA A 110 9.92 15.06 20.98
CA ALA A 110 9.52 14.20 19.85
C ALA A 110 8.06 13.71 19.98
N LEU A 111 7.63 13.34 21.19
CA LEU A 111 6.22 12.97 21.46
C LEU A 111 5.27 14.16 21.27
N LEU A 112 5.68 15.37 21.65
CA LEU A 112 4.90 16.59 21.42
C LEU A 112 4.78 16.89 19.93
N ALA A 113 5.86 16.75 19.17
CA ALA A 113 5.83 16.88 17.71
C ALA A 113 4.85 15.87 17.09
N TYR A 114 4.94 14.59 17.48
CA TYR A 114 3.98 13.55 17.08
C TYR A 114 2.54 13.95 17.39
N LEU A 115 2.28 14.42 18.60
CA LEU A 115 0.95 14.75 19.05
C LEU A 115 0.36 15.95 18.29
N ILE A 116 1.18 16.95 17.98
CA ILE A 116 0.79 18.08 17.12
C ILE A 116 0.40 17.58 15.73
N LEU A 117 1.26 16.76 15.10
CA LEU A 117 0.98 16.22 13.78
C LEU A 117 -0.30 15.37 13.79
N TYR A 118 -0.46 14.51 14.80
CA TYR A 118 -1.64 13.65 14.96
C TYR A 118 -2.93 14.46 15.16
N THR A 119 -2.84 15.57 15.89
CA THR A 119 -3.99 16.45 16.15
C THR A 119 -4.39 17.24 14.91
N ILE A 120 -3.42 17.70 14.11
CA ILE A 120 -3.70 18.41 12.86
C ILE A 120 -4.24 17.44 11.81
N ASN A 121 -3.56 16.32 11.59
CA ASN A 121 -4.01 15.26 10.71
C ASN A 121 -3.41 13.90 11.12
N PRO A 122 -4.25 12.95 11.60
CA PRO A 122 -3.77 11.63 12.01
C PRO A 122 -3.20 10.80 10.85
N GLU A 123 -3.57 11.07 9.59
CA GLU A 123 -3.06 10.36 8.41
C GLU A 123 -1.58 10.66 8.12
N LEU A 124 -1.09 11.84 8.52
CA LEU A 124 0.34 12.22 8.41
C LEU A 124 1.23 11.36 9.30
N VAL A 125 0.66 10.81 10.38
CA VAL A 125 1.38 10.08 11.41
C VAL A 125 1.11 8.58 11.35
N LYS A 126 -0.11 8.19 10.98
CA LYS A 126 -0.48 6.80 10.69
C LYS A 126 0.17 6.28 9.41
N ALA A 127 0.83 7.16 8.66
CA ALA A 127 1.48 6.83 7.40
C ALA A 127 0.57 6.06 6.46
N LYS A 128 -0.61 6.62 6.22
CA LYS A 128 -1.42 6.22 5.08
C LYS A 128 -0.97 6.92 3.79
N MET A 129 0.33 7.23 3.71
CA MET A 129 1.05 7.69 2.53
C MET A 129 2.45 7.03 2.63
N ALA A 130 2.48 5.70 2.45
CA ALA A 130 3.65 4.89 2.14
C ALA A 130 3.23 3.43 1.93
N ALA A 131 3.34 2.98 0.67
CA ALA A 131 3.59 1.62 0.21
C ALA A 131 2.98 0.46 1.00
N ALA A 132 1.98 -0.17 0.37
CA ALA A 132 1.73 -1.59 0.55
C ALA A 132 3.01 -2.38 0.17
N VAL A 133 3.78 -2.78 1.18
CA VAL A 133 4.52 -4.05 1.13
C VAL A 133 3.74 -5.02 2.01
N PRO A 134 2.93 -5.92 1.43
CA PRO A 134 2.16 -6.87 2.20
C PRO A 134 3.12 -7.91 2.77
N THR A 135 3.39 -7.83 4.07
CA THR A 135 3.69 -9.06 4.80
C THR A 135 2.37 -9.78 4.98
N THR A 136 2.32 -10.97 4.39
CA THR A 136 1.27 -11.97 4.41
C THR A 136 0.40 -11.93 5.67
N PRO A 137 -0.88 -11.51 5.59
CA PRO A 137 -1.85 -11.93 6.58
C PRO A 137 -2.12 -13.41 6.33
N THR A 138 -1.66 -14.26 7.25
CA THR A 138 -2.22 -15.61 7.40
C THR A 138 -3.72 -15.44 7.70
N ILE A 139 -4.55 -15.65 6.69
CA ILE A 139 -6.01 -15.61 6.81
C ILE A 139 -6.45 -16.86 7.62
N PRO A 140 -7.20 -16.71 8.72
CA PRO A 140 -7.98 -17.80 9.30
C PRO A 140 -8.98 -18.29 8.24
N GLY A 141 -9.06 -19.60 8.07
CA GLY A 141 -9.72 -20.28 6.94
C GLY A 141 -11.09 -19.73 6.49
N PRO A 142 -11.45 -19.98 5.22
CA PRO A 142 -12.62 -19.39 4.58
C PRO A 142 -13.91 -19.70 5.37
N PRO A 143 -14.77 -18.70 5.66
CA PRO A 143 -16.14 -19.00 6.01
C PRO A 143 -16.85 -19.55 4.78
N ALA A 144 -17.67 -20.55 5.04
CA ALA A 144 -18.43 -21.31 4.08
C ALA A 144 -19.28 -20.46 3.12
N GLU A 145 -19.32 -20.95 1.88
CA GLU A 145 -20.43 -20.93 0.92
C GLU A 145 -21.16 -19.58 0.70
N LEU A 146 -20.82 -18.96 -0.44
CA LEU A 146 -21.53 -17.81 -1.00
C LEU A 146 -22.95 -18.23 -1.44
N PRO A 147 -24.02 -17.56 -0.98
CA PRO A 147 -25.38 -17.79 -1.50
C PRO A 147 -25.49 -17.34 -2.98
N PRO A 148 -26.41 -17.94 -3.76
CA PRO A 148 -26.48 -17.70 -5.19
C PRO A 148 -27.13 -16.34 -5.51
N ALA A 149 -26.60 -15.69 -6.56
CA ALA A 149 -27.21 -14.59 -7.32
C ALA A 149 -26.94 -13.13 -6.89
N VAL A 150 -25.73 -12.79 -6.47
CA VAL A 150 -25.17 -11.48 -6.89
C VAL A 150 -24.41 -11.73 -8.19
N LYS A 151 -24.86 -11.13 -9.30
CA LYS A 151 -24.10 -11.15 -10.55
C LYS A 151 -22.72 -10.56 -10.26
N SER A 152 -21.63 -11.30 -10.49
CA SER A 152 -20.29 -10.76 -10.32
C SER A 152 -20.14 -9.48 -11.16
N ALA A 153 -19.29 -8.56 -10.73
CA ALA A 153 -18.95 -7.33 -11.44
C ALA A 153 -18.52 -7.62 -12.88
N CYS A 154 -17.87 -8.77 -13.11
CA CYS A 154 -17.59 -9.24 -14.46
C CYS A 154 -18.87 -9.41 -15.29
N GLN A 155 -19.93 -10.02 -14.73
CA GLN A 155 -21.21 -10.17 -15.42
C GLN A 155 -21.91 -8.83 -15.68
N LEU A 156 -21.65 -7.80 -14.86
CA LEU A 156 -22.13 -6.43 -15.10
C LEU A 156 -21.34 -5.75 -16.25
N MET A 157 -20.06 -6.08 -16.40
CA MET A 157 -19.14 -5.58 -17.43
C MET A 157 -19.09 -6.44 -18.70
N LYS A 158 -19.99 -7.42 -18.85
CA LYS A 158 -19.98 -8.41 -19.94
C LYS A 158 -20.06 -7.82 -21.35
N SER A 159 -20.61 -6.62 -21.49
CA SER A 159 -20.63 -5.90 -22.77
C SER A 159 -19.24 -5.45 -23.24
N GLN A 160 -18.30 -5.26 -22.32
CA GLN A 160 -16.91 -4.86 -22.60
C GLN A 160 -16.07 -6.07 -23.04
N VAL A 161 -16.28 -7.22 -22.40
CA VAL A 161 -15.56 -8.48 -22.68
C VAL A 161 -16.51 -9.65 -22.95
N PRO A 162 -17.10 -9.74 -24.15
CA PRO A 162 -18.07 -10.79 -24.49
C PRO A 162 -17.46 -12.19 -24.33
N GLY A 163 -18.02 -13.00 -23.44
CA GLY A 163 -17.65 -14.41 -23.27
C GLY A 163 -16.45 -14.67 -22.37
N GLN A 164 -15.67 -13.66 -21.97
CA GLN A 164 -14.45 -13.88 -21.16
C GLN A 164 -14.73 -14.00 -19.66
N CYS A 165 -15.87 -13.49 -19.17
CA CYS A 165 -16.24 -13.61 -17.75
C CYS A 165 -16.48 -15.04 -17.27
N ALA A 166 -16.72 -15.98 -18.18
CA ALA A 166 -16.79 -17.40 -17.83
C ALA A 166 -15.39 -17.98 -17.49
N ASP A 167 -14.34 -17.33 -17.96
CA ASP A 167 -12.95 -17.76 -17.78
C ASP A 167 -12.37 -17.23 -16.46
N ALA A 168 -12.95 -16.19 -15.87
CA ALA A 168 -12.47 -15.64 -14.59
C ALA A 168 -12.56 -16.68 -13.45
N SER A 169 -11.47 -16.82 -12.70
CA SER A 169 -11.44 -17.61 -11.46
C SER A 169 -12.28 -16.97 -10.34
N ASP A 170 -12.64 -17.74 -9.31
CA ASP A 170 -13.43 -17.23 -8.18
C ASP A 170 -12.72 -16.08 -7.45
N LYS A 171 -11.40 -16.19 -7.30
CA LYS A 171 -10.55 -15.14 -6.73
C LYS A 171 -10.59 -13.87 -7.58
N LEU A 172 -10.54 -14.02 -8.91
CA LEU A 172 -10.62 -12.89 -9.83
C LEU A 172 -12.01 -12.24 -9.80
N ASN A 173 -13.08 -13.03 -9.73
CA ASN A 173 -14.43 -12.49 -9.55
C ASN A 173 -14.56 -11.67 -8.25
N ALA A 174 -14.01 -12.16 -7.14
CA ALA A 174 -14.01 -11.42 -5.87
C ALA A 174 -13.21 -10.10 -5.95
N LEU A 175 -12.07 -10.09 -6.66
CA LEU A 175 -11.30 -8.88 -6.93
C LEU A 175 -12.14 -7.87 -7.74
N LEU A 176 -12.75 -8.32 -8.83
CA LEU A 176 -13.58 -7.48 -9.70
C LEU A 176 -14.78 -6.90 -8.95
N ASP A 177 -15.43 -7.68 -8.09
CA ASP A 177 -16.54 -7.24 -7.25
C ASP A 177 -16.12 -6.09 -6.33
N CYS A 178 -14.96 -6.23 -5.68
CA CYS A 178 -14.41 -5.18 -4.83
C CYS A 178 -14.05 -3.92 -5.63
N MET A 179 -13.45 -4.07 -6.81
CA MET A 179 -13.07 -2.93 -7.66
C MET A 179 -14.29 -2.18 -8.19
N HIS A 180 -15.32 -2.90 -8.66
CA HIS A 180 -16.56 -2.28 -9.10
C HIS A 180 -17.31 -1.57 -7.95
N LYS A 181 -17.23 -2.08 -6.71
CA LYS A 181 -17.79 -1.38 -5.54
C LYS A 181 -17.08 -0.04 -5.26
N LYS A 182 -15.80 0.09 -5.61
CA LYS A 182 -15.01 1.30 -5.38
C LYS A 182 -15.08 2.30 -6.52
N LEU A 183 -15.05 1.80 -7.76
CA LEU A 183 -14.90 2.63 -8.96
C LEU A 183 -16.15 2.63 -9.85
N GLY A 184 -17.11 1.74 -9.62
CA GLY A 184 -18.34 1.66 -10.40
C GLY A 184 -18.08 1.50 -11.89
N ASP A 185 -18.69 2.38 -12.68
CA ASP A 185 -18.58 2.42 -14.14
C ASP A 185 -17.32 3.17 -14.63
N ALA A 186 -16.48 3.67 -13.71
CA ALA A 186 -15.27 4.40 -14.05
C ALA A 186 -14.15 3.48 -14.58
N ILE A 187 -14.28 2.16 -14.43
CA ILE A 187 -13.35 1.15 -14.95
C ILE A 187 -13.93 0.43 -16.18
N GLN A 188 -13.08 0.18 -17.16
CA GLN A 188 -13.38 -0.62 -18.33
C GLN A 188 -12.42 -1.80 -18.41
N ILE A 189 -12.96 -3.01 -18.54
CA ILE A 189 -12.14 -4.21 -18.75
C ILE A 189 -11.86 -4.35 -20.25
N SER A 190 -10.59 -4.43 -20.65
CA SER A 190 -10.18 -4.74 -22.02
C SER A 190 -10.04 -6.24 -22.27
N SER A 191 -9.51 -6.98 -21.30
CA SER A 191 -9.26 -8.42 -21.43
C SER A 191 -9.25 -9.14 -20.09
N ILE A 192 -9.63 -10.41 -20.07
CA ILE A 192 -9.46 -11.35 -18.95
C ILE A 192 -8.68 -12.56 -19.44
N SER A 193 -8.97 -13.03 -20.65
CA SER A 193 -8.46 -14.28 -21.18
C SER A 193 -7.95 -14.20 -22.62
N ASP A 194 -7.77 -12.98 -23.15
CA ASP A 194 -7.33 -12.63 -24.50
C ASP A 194 -8.06 -13.39 -25.61
N ASN A 195 -9.08 -12.74 -26.18
CA ASN A 195 -9.80 -13.15 -27.38
C ASN A 195 -10.14 -14.65 -27.48
N ASN A 196 -10.95 -15.11 -26.52
CA ASN A 196 -11.69 -16.37 -26.52
C ASN A 196 -10.99 -17.56 -25.86
N GLY A 197 -9.94 -17.32 -25.09
CA GLY A 197 -9.99 -17.73 -23.69
C GLY A 197 -9.32 -19.03 -23.30
N GLY A 198 -8.85 -19.00 -22.05
CA GLY A 198 -8.20 -20.08 -21.35
C GLY A 198 -8.94 -21.41 -21.42
N VAL A 199 -10.26 -21.48 -21.63
CA VAL A 199 -10.97 -22.76 -21.86
C VAL A 199 -10.90 -23.28 -23.30
N ASN A 200 -11.14 -22.43 -24.32
CA ASN A 200 -11.10 -22.90 -25.71
C ASN A 200 -9.67 -23.13 -26.18
N CYS A 201 -8.71 -22.37 -25.66
CA CYS A 201 -7.29 -22.55 -25.94
C CYS A 201 -6.73 -23.77 -25.17
N TYR A 202 -7.12 -23.98 -23.89
CA TYR A 202 -6.72 -25.16 -23.12
C TYR A 202 -7.31 -26.46 -23.66
N GLN A 203 -8.60 -26.50 -23.99
CA GLN A 203 -9.25 -27.70 -24.54
C GLN A 203 -8.70 -28.08 -25.92
N LYS A 204 -8.21 -27.11 -26.69
CA LYS A 204 -7.62 -27.34 -28.02
C LYS A 204 -6.11 -27.61 -27.98
N ASN A 205 -5.40 -27.24 -26.89
CA ASN A 205 -3.99 -27.53 -26.68
C ASN A 205 -3.71 -27.87 -25.19
N PRO A 206 -4.04 -29.09 -24.74
CA PRO A 206 -3.96 -29.48 -23.32
C PRO A 206 -2.53 -29.54 -22.78
N THR A 207 -1.51 -29.54 -23.65
CA THR A 207 -0.10 -29.62 -23.26
C THR A 207 0.58 -28.25 -23.19
N TRP A 208 -0.09 -27.17 -23.63
CA TRP A 208 0.47 -25.83 -23.80
C TRP A 208 1.80 -25.84 -24.56
N VAL A 209 2.01 -26.82 -25.44
CA VAL A 209 3.27 -26.99 -26.15
C VAL A 209 3.29 -25.94 -27.27
N GLN A 210 4.00 -24.86 -26.97
CA GLN A 210 4.48 -23.83 -27.88
C GLN A 210 3.43 -22.82 -28.38
N CYS A 211 3.17 -21.80 -27.56
CA CYS A 211 2.73 -20.50 -28.05
C CYS A 211 3.91 -19.68 -28.61
N THR A 212 4.56 -20.23 -29.63
CA THR A 212 5.47 -19.50 -30.51
C THR A 212 4.84 -19.49 -31.89
N PRO A 213 4.56 -18.32 -32.49
CA PRO A 213 4.10 -18.25 -33.88
C PRO A 213 5.08 -19.03 -34.78
N GLY A 214 4.59 -20.06 -35.48
CA GLY A 214 5.40 -20.87 -36.42
C GLY A 214 5.94 -22.20 -35.90
N SER A 215 5.54 -22.67 -34.72
CA SER A 215 5.93 -23.99 -34.23
C SER A 215 5.36 -25.17 -35.06
N PRO A 216 6.11 -26.26 -35.26
CA PRO A 216 5.64 -27.42 -36.03
C PRO A 216 4.39 -28.05 -35.40
N GLY A 217 3.30 -28.12 -36.16
CA GLY A 217 2.01 -28.68 -35.70
C GLY A 217 0.95 -27.65 -35.31
N VAL A 218 1.28 -26.35 -35.30
CA VAL A 218 0.32 -25.27 -35.10
C VAL A 218 -0.14 -24.78 -36.48
N PRO A 219 -1.36 -25.11 -36.97
CA PRO A 219 -1.87 -24.55 -38.21
C PRO A 219 -1.87 -23.02 -38.12
N ALA A 220 -1.39 -22.35 -39.17
CA ALA A 220 -1.18 -20.89 -39.28
C ALA A 220 -2.42 -20.00 -39.02
N LYS A 221 -3.56 -20.61 -38.65
CA LYS A 221 -4.84 -19.98 -38.31
C LYS A 221 -5.15 -19.97 -36.80
N GLN A 222 -4.22 -20.43 -35.94
CA GLN A 222 -4.36 -20.47 -34.47
C GLN A 222 -3.69 -19.27 -33.76
N THR A 223 -3.65 -18.12 -34.42
CA THR A 223 -3.06 -16.87 -33.92
C THR A 223 -3.78 -16.24 -32.73
N ASN A 224 -5.03 -16.62 -32.42
CA ASN A 224 -5.82 -15.97 -31.35
C ASN A 224 -5.66 -16.58 -29.94
N CYS A 225 -4.85 -17.62 -29.77
CA CYS A 225 -4.66 -18.29 -28.47
C CYS A 225 -3.27 -18.11 -27.87
N CYS A 226 -2.41 -17.30 -28.49
CA CYS A 226 -1.00 -17.19 -28.16
C CYS A 226 -0.55 -15.72 -28.09
N PHE A 227 -1.28 -14.92 -27.33
CA PHE A 227 -0.87 -13.55 -26.98
C PHE A 227 0.16 -13.54 -25.84
N HIS A 228 0.08 -14.51 -24.92
CA HIS A 228 1.03 -14.66 -23.80
C HIS A 228 1.77 -16.00 -23.80
N LYS A 229 2.88 -16.04 -23.05
CA LYS A 229 3.71 -17.25 -22.86
C LYS A 229 2.99 -18.31 -22.01
N LYS A 230 3.48 -19.54 -22.07
CA LYS A 230 3.04 -20.64 -21.18
C LYS A 230 3.26 -20.21 -19.73
N GLY A 231 2.22 -20.31 -18.90
CA GLY A 231 2.27 -19.88 -17.50
C GLY A 231 1.76 -18.47 -17.24
N SER A 232 1.25 -17.75 -18.25
CA SER A 232 0.62 -16.44 -18.04
C SER A 232 -0.62 -16.51 -17.14
N CYS A 233 -0.84 -15.45 -16.35
CA CYS A 233 -2.02 -15.31 -15.51
C CYS A 233 -3.33 -15.15 -16.28
N HIS A 234 -3.32 -14.65 -17.51
CA HIS A 234 -4.52 -14.65 -18.38
C HIS A 234 -4.98 -16.07 -18.70
N TYR A 235 -4.07 -17.05 -18.60
CA TYR A 235 -4.35 -18.46 -18.81
C TYR A 235 -4.43 -19.28 -17.51
N GLY A 236 -4.33 -18.62 -16.36
CA GLY A 236 -4.47 -19.25 -15.03
C GLY A 236 -3.18 -19.78 -14.42
N GLY A 237 -2.03 -19.49 -15.03
CA GLY A 237 -0.72 -19.89 -14.52
C GLY A 237 -0.57 -21.40 -14.31
N THR A 238 0.25 -21.77 -13.31
CA THR A 238 0.48 -23.18 -12.94
C THR A 238 -0.55 -23.72 -11.94
N SER A 239 -1.31 -22.84 -11.27
CA SER A 239 -2.17 -23.22 -10.14
C SER A 239 -3.68 -23.19 -10.46
N SER A 240 -4.11 -22.67 -11.61
CA SER A 240 -5.53 -22.63 -12.00
C SER A 240 -5.73 -22.86 -13.51
N PRO A 241 -5.34 -24.04 -14.05
CA PRO A 241 -5.40 -24.31 -15.47
C PRO A 241 -6.82 -24.17 -16.04
N GLY A 242 -6.98 -23.32 -17.05
CA GLY A 242 -8.27 -23.09 -17.73
C GLY A 242 -9.17 -22.04 -17.06
N LYS A 243 -8.70 -21.37 -15.98
CA LYS A 243 -9.36 -20.19 -15.40
C LYS A 243 -8.39 -19.04 -15.27
N SER A 244 -8.72 -17.89 -15.85
CA SER A 244 -7.92 -16.68 -15.81
C SER A 244 -7.80 -16.12 -14.38
N CYS A 245 -6.58 -15.73 -14.05
CA CYS A 245 -6.20 -15.06 -12.82
C CYS A 245 -5.82 -13.59 -13.04
N ALA A 246 -5.75 -13.14 -14.29
CA ALA A 246 -5.48 -11.76 -14.64
C ALA A 246 -6.68 -11.09 -15.30
N VAL A 247 -6.67 -9.77 -15.26
CA VAL A 247 -7.58 -8.87 -15.95
C VAL A 247 -6.79 -7.64 -16.36
N ASP A 248 -7.08 -7.15 -17.56
CA ASP A 248 -6.57 -5.89 -18.08
C ASP A 248 -7.67 -4.84 -18.05
N PHE A 249 -7.34 -3.69 -17.50
CA PHE A 249 -8.20 -2.53 -17.50
C PHE A 249 -7.71 -1.53 -18.54
N SER A 250 -8.59 -1.18 -19.49
CA SER A 250 -8.25 -0.22 -20.53
C SER A 250 -8.09 1.17 -19.95
N ASN A 251 -7.11 1.93 -20.45
CA ASN A 251 -7.04 3.37 -20.23
C ASN A 251 -7.93 4.16 -21.22
N GLN A 252 -8.44 3.49 -22.28
CA GLN A 252 -9.33 4.07 -23.28
C GLN A 252 -10.78 3.84 -22.84
N GLY A 253 -11.50 4.92 -22.53
CA GLY A 253 -12.90 4.86 -22.10
C GLY A 253 -13.11 4.63 -20.60
N SER A 254 -12.06 4.35 -19.83
CA SER A 254 -12.09 4.43 -18.36
C SER A 254 -12.05 5.90 -17.94
N SER A 255 -12.95 6.29 -17.03
CA SER A 255 -12.90 7.62 -16.38
C SER A 255 -11.97 7.63 -15.17
N ALA A 256 -11.57 6.45 -14.69
CA ALA A 256 -10.53 6.28 -13.68
C ALA A 256 -9.15 6.26 -14.36
N SER A 257 -8.20 7.01 -13.79
CA SER A 257 -6.80 6.96 -14.24
C SER A 257 -6.16 5.59 -13.93
N ASN A 258 -5.09 5.23 -14.65
CA ASN A 258 -4.32 4.02 -14.39
C ASN A 258 -3.93 3.92 -12.90
N ALA A 259 -3.42 5.01 -12.32
CA ALA A 259 -3.09 5.08 -10.89
C ALA A 259 -4.29 4.78 -9.95
N THR A 260 -5.51 5.23 -10.32
CA THR A 260 -6.73 4.96 -9.54
C THR A 260 -7.12 3.49 -9.63
N ILE A 261 -7.01 2.91 -10.82
CA ILE A 261 -7.28 1.49 -11.07
C ILE A 261 -6.29 0.61 -10.29
N MET A 262 -4.99 0.92 -10.38
CA MET A 262 -3.93 0.24 -9.64
C MET A 262 -4.14 0.34 -8.13
N SER A 263 -4.50 1.52 -7.61
CA SER A 263 -4.78 1.71 -6.19
C SER A 263 -5.99 0.89 -5.72
N ALA A 264 -7.08 0.89 -6.50
CA ALA A 264 -8.26 0.10 -6.20
C ALA A 264 -7.96 -1.40 -6.23
N ALA A 265 -7.26 -1.88 -7.27
CA ALA A 265 -6.81 -3.27 -7.40
C ALA A 265 -5.96 -3.72 -6.21
N SER A 266 -4.99 -2.90 -5.81
CA SER A 266 -4.15 -3.17 -4.63
C SER A 266 -4.99 -3.27 -3.36
N SER A 267 -5.94 -2.33 -3.16
CA SER A 267 -6.83 -2.35 -2.00
C SER A 267 -7.83 -3.52 -1.98
N CYS A 268 -8.05 -4.16 -3.13
CA CYS A 268 -8.92 -5.32 -3.31
C CYS A 268 -8.17 -6.65 -3.24
N GLY A 269 -6.86 -6.64 -2.98
CA GLY A 269 -6.06 -7.85 -2.80
C GLY A 269 -5.45 -8.39 -4.09
N ALA A 270 -5.21 -7.54 -5.09
CA ALA A 270 -4.39 -7.93 -6.24
C ALA A 270 -3.00 -8.39 -5.80
N GLY A 271 -2.51 -9.45 -6.42
CA GLY A 271 -1.19 -10.03 -6.17
C GLY A 271 -0.09 -9.39 -7.00
N TYR A 272 -0.43 -8.93 -8.22
CA TYR A 272 0.47 -8.20 -9.10
C TYR A 272 -0.29 -7.15 -9.90
N ILE A 273 0.36 -6.01 -10.14
CA ILE A 273 -0.21 -4.87 -10.86
C ILE A 273 0.91 -4.22 -11.68
N GLU A 274 0.68 -4.04 -12.96
CA GLU A 274 1.62 -3.40 -13.89
C GLU A 274 0.87 -2.44 -14.81
N ASP A 275 1.47 -1.29 -15.10
CA ASP A 275 0.96 -0.35 -16.10
C ASP A 275 1.73 -0.57 -17.40
N GLU A 276 1.08 -1.19 -18.39
CA GLU A 276 1.66 -1.48 -19.71
C GLU A 276 1.53 -0.28 -20.68
N GLY A 277 1.01 0.85 -20.19
CA GLY A 277 0.90 2.11 -20.91
C GLY A 277 -0.47 2.30 -21.57
N ASP A 278 -0.96 1.34 -22.35
CA ASP A 278 -2.30 1.37 -22.98
C ASP A 278 -3.37 0.63 -22.16
N HIS A 279 -2.97 -0.13 -21.16
CA HIS A 279 -3.84 -0.79 -20.18
C HIS A 279 -3.08 -1.06 -18.87
N VAL A 280 -3.84 -1.34 -17.80
CA VAL A 280 -3.31 -1.77 -16.51
C VAL A 280 -3.56 -3.26 -16.35
N HIS A 281 -2.49 -4.04 -16.29
CA HIS A 281 -2.52 -5.47 -16.00
C HIS A 281 -2.66 -5.70 -14.49
N VAL A 282 -3.60 -6.56 -14.08
CA VAL A 282 -3.84 -6.92 -12.68
C VAL A 282 -4.04 -8.42 -12.54
N SER A 283 -3.33 -9.07 -11.63
CA SER A 283 -3.51 -10.50 -11.34
C SER A 283 -3.71 -10.82 -9.86
N VAL A 284 -4.44 -11.90 -9.56
CA VAL A 284 -4.72 -12.36 -8.19
C VAL A 284 -3.58 -13.23 -7.62
N PRO A 285 -3.35 -13.20 -6.30
CA PRO A 285 -2.26 -13.94 -5.69
C PRO A 285 -2.49 -15.47 -5.70
N GLY A 286 -1.38 -16.20 -5.81
CA GLY A 286 -1.37 -17.66 -5.68
C GLY A 286 -1.77 -18.42 -6.95
N CYS A 287 -1.65 -17.80 -8.13
CA CYS A 287 -1.84 -18.49 -9.41
C CYS A 287 -0.54 -19.08 -10.00
N GLY A 288 0.63 -18.75 -9.42
CA GLY A 288 1.92 -19.28 -9.85
C GLY A 288 2.19 -18.98 -11.33
N CYS A 289 1.99 -17.72 -11.72
CA CYS A 289 2.20 -17.26 -13.07
C CYS A 289 3.57 -16.59 -13.22
N ASP A 290 4.11 -16.63 -14.43
CA ASP A 290 5.18 -15.73 -14.85
C ASP A 290 4.49 -14.50 -15.46
N ASN A 291 4.62 -13.34 -14.81
CA ASN A 291 4.19 -12.06 -15.38
C ASN A 291 5.24 -11.62 -16.39
#